data_AF-A0AAD5SZF1-F1
#
_entry.id   AF-A0AAD5SZF1-F1
#
_cell.length_a   1.000
_cell.length_b   1.000
_cell.length_c   1.000
_cell.angle_alpha   90.00
_cell.angle_beta   90.00
_cell.angle_gamma   90.00
#
_symmetry.space_group_name_H-M   'P 1'
#
loop_
_entity.id
_entity.type
_entity.pdbx_description
1 polymer ?
#
loop_
_entity_poly.entity_id
_entity_poly.type
_entity_poly.pdbx_seq_one_letter_code
_entity_poly.pdbx_strand_id
1 'polypeptide(L)'
;KSKTAFYLTKPTPILITRDPASNHVVIKPCTQEHTIVQIYLQTKTAILDCFVTISDIVHSDRLIYCLAGILFCASSPHPFGGSKSRPGYTSYSGTTIRTLLDFIVSSSYEAYWSCRGRHSIDAIINGVNRVLDLHDGGKNKRLTDELVLKGMNRASVKVSVISTHLQYTGVNEEELTVVYFTAREVQQNVDSESDFAAKLN
;
A
#
# COMPACT_ATOMS: atom_id res chain seq x y z
N LYS A 1 16.68 23.98 24.11
CA LYS A 1 17.84 23.54 23.29
C LYS A 1 17.83 22.03 23.25
N SER A 2 17.36 21.42 22.15
CA SER A 2 17.32 19.96 22.02
C SER A 2 18.71 19.44 21.64
N LYS A 3 19.27 18.50 22.41
CA LYS A 3 20.57 17.87 22.12
C LYS A 3 20.37 16.85 21.01
N THR A 4 20.84 17.15 19.81
CA THR A 4 20.91 16.17 18.72
C THR A 4 22.04 15.19 19.04
N ALA A 5 21.70 14.05 19.64
CA ALA A 5 22.64 12.95 19.83
C ALA A 5 22.87 12.27 18.47
N PHE A 6 24.06 12.43 17.90
CA PHE A 6 24.47 11.69 16.72
C PHE A 6 24.88 10.28 17.15
N TYR A 7 24.09 9.27 16.75
CA TYR A 7 24.40 7.88 17.04
C TYR A 7 25.60 7.42 16.20
N LEU A 8 26.69 7.05 16.87
CA LEU A 8 27.94 6.60 16.23
C LEU A 8 27.85 5.17 15.65
N THR A 9 26.89 4.36 16.12
CA THR A 9 26.73 2.96 15.67
C THR A 9 25.71 2.85 14.55
N LYS A 10 25.99 2.02 13.53
CA LYS A 10 25.03 1.69 12.47
C LYS A 10 23.84 0.94 13.09
N PRO A 11 22.59 1.24 12.70
CA PRO A 11 21.44 0.54 13.26
C PRO A 11 21.47 -0.93 12.82
N THR A 12 21.07 -1.82 13.72
CA THR A 12 20.99 -3.26 13.40
C THR A 12 20.06 -3.46 12.21
N PRO A 13 20.47 -4.19 11.16
CA PRO A 13 19.59 -4.52 10.06
C PRO A 13 18.43 -5.37 10.59
N ILE A 14 17.21 -4.93 10.27
CA ILE A 14 15.98 -5.65 10.57
C ILE A 14 15.45 -6.17 9.25
N LEU A 15 14.96 -7.41 9.26
CA LEU A 15 14.31 -8.00 8.10
C LEU A 15 12.88 -8.41 8.43
N ILE A 16 11.95 -8.00 7.58
CA ILE A 16 10.58 -8.52 7.59
C ILE A 16 10.55 -9.78 6.72
N THR A 17 10.09 -10.89 7.29
CA THR A 17 9.97 -12.19 6.60
C THR A 17 8.61 -12.79 6.80
N ARG A 18 8.14 -13.62 5.85
CA ARG A 18 6.94 -14.44 6.00
C ARG A 18 7.20 -15.60 6.97
N ASP A 19 6.32 -15.78 7.93
CA ASP A 19 6.20 -17.00 8.72
C ASP A 19 5.30 -18.00 7.97
N PRO A 20 5.83 -19.15 7.51
CA PRO A 20 5.06 -20.10 6.73
C PRO A 20 3.94 -20.78 7.52
N ALA A 21 4.03 -20.84 8.86
CA ALA A 21 3.05 -21.53 9.69
C ALA A 21 1.76 -20.71 9.85
N SER A 22 1.90 -19.42 10.15
CA SER A 22 0.76 -18.50 10.33
C SER A 22 0.40 -17.72 9.08
N ASN A 23 1.23 -17.77 8.03
CA ASN A 23 1.15 -16.90 6.86
C ASN A 23 1.26 -15.39 7.19
N HIS A 24 1.77 -15.04 8.37
CA HIS A 24 1.96 -13.65 8.78
C HIS A 24 3.37 -13.16 8.46
N VAL A 25 3.54 -11.84 8.37
CA VAL A 25 4.87 -11.24 8.36
C VAL A 25 5.36 -11.02 9.80
N VAL A 26 6.64 -11.31 10.03
CA VAL A 26 7.32 -11.18 11.32
C VAL A 26 8.68 -10.51 11.15
N ILE A 27 9.18 -9.88 12.22
CA ILE A 27 10.55 -9.37 12.27
C ILE A 27 11.50 -10.51 12.59
N LYS A 28 12.58 -10.61 11.81
CA LYS A 28 13.75 -11.41 12.17
C LYS A 28 14.98 -10.52 12.32
N PRO A 29 15.79 -10.72 13.38
CA PRO A 29 17.12 -10.14 13.46
C PRO A 29 17.93 -10.63 12.27
N CYS A 30 18.56 -9.70 11.55
CA CYS A 30 19.42 -10.07 10.44
C CYS A 30 20.84 -10.32 10.96
N THR A 31 21.29 -11.57 10.87
CA THR A 31 22.66 -11.97 11.28
C THR A 31 23.67 -11.84 10.15
N GLN A 32 23.20 -11.68 8.91
CA GLN A 32 24.03 -11.51 7.72
C GLN A 32 24.05 -10.04 7.28
N GLU A 33 25.12 -9.61 6.62
CA GLU A 33 25.13 -8.27 6.02
C GLU A 33 24.27 -8.26 4.76
N HIS A 34 23.14 -7.55 4.81
CA HIS A 34 22.33 -7.25 3.63
C HIS A 34 22.49 -5.79 3.23
N THR A 35 22.53 -5.55 1.92
CA THR A 35 22.44 -4.19 1.38
C THR A 35 21.02 -3.66 1.57
N ILE A 36 20.88 -2.32 1.56
CA ILE A 36 19.57 -1.66 1.67
C ILE A 36 18.59 -2.18 0.61
N VAL A 37 19.08 -2.33 -0.63
CA VAL A 37 18.29 -2.83 -1.76
C VAL A 37 17.81 -4.26 -1.51
N GLN A 38 18.64 -5.13 -0.94
CA GLN A 38 18.26 -6.50 -0.59
C GLN A 38 17.19 -6.52 0.50
N ILE A 39 17.32 -5.69 1.55
CA ILE A 39 16.33 -5.60 2.63
C ILE A 39 14.96 -5.16 2.08
N TYR A 40 14.94 -4.16 1.19
CA TYR A 40 13.71 -3.70 0.55
C TYR A 40 13.09 -4.80 -0.29
N LEU A 41 13.89 -5.45 -1.14
CA LEU A 41 13.40 -6.50 -2.02
C LEU A 41 12.83 -7.68 -1.23
N GLN A 42 13.57 -8.20 -0.25
CA GLN A 42 13.13 -9.32 0.59
C GLN A 42 11.86 -8.98 1.38
N THR A 43 11.76 -7.76 1.93
CA THR A 43 10.55 -7.32 2.64
C THR A 43 9.34 -7.28 1.69
N LYS A 44 9.50 -6.72 0.49
CA LYS A 44 8.42 -6.67 -0.51
C LYS A 44 7.99 -8.07 -0.93
N THR A 45 8.95 -8.94 -1.22
CA THR A 45 8.68 -10.34 -1.56
C THR A 45 7.92 -11.04 -0.43
N ALA A 46 8.35 -10.88 0.84
CA ALA A 46 7.65 -11.47 1.97
C ALA A 46 6.19 -11.01 2.08
N ILE A 47 5.91 -9.72 1.88
CA ILE A 47 4.53 -9.18 1.89
C ILE A 47 3.71 -9.73 0.72
N LEU A 48 4.27 -9.71 -0.48
CA LEU A 48 3.61 -10.21 -1.68
C LEU A 48 3.33 -11.71 -1.60
N ASP A 49 4.26 -12.50 -1.07
CA ASP A 49 4.09 -13.94 -0.86
C ASP A 49 2.93 -14.22 0.10
N CYS A 50 2.78 -13.43 1.16
CA CYS A 50 1.62 -13.54 2.05
C CYS A 50 0.31 -13.22 1.29
N PHE A 51 0.31 -12.18 0.46
CA PHE A 51 -0.88 -11.80 -0.31
C PHE A 51 -1.25 -12.81 -1.40
N VAL A 52 -0.26 -13.44 -2.05
CA VAL A 52 -0.48 -14.50 -3.06
C VAL A 52 -1.21 -15.69 -2.44
N THR A 53 -0.95 -16.04 -1.19
CA THR A 53 -1.66 -17.19 -0.57
C THR A 53 -3.16 -16.98 -0.37
N ILE A 54 -3.64 -15.74 -0.42
CA ILE A 54 -5.06 -15.39 -0.34
C ILE A 54 -5.58 -14.79 -1.66
N SER A 55 -4.79 -14.86 -2.75
CA SER A 55 -5.13 -14.22 -4.02
C SER A 55 -6.33 -14.84 -4.73
N ASP A 56 -6.63 -16.10 -4.45
CA ASP A 56 -7.81 -16.80 -4.98
C ASP A 56 -9.13 -16.18 -4.49
N ILE A 57 -9.08 -15.44 -3.37
CA ILE A 57 -10.24 -14.77 -2.77
C ILE A 57 -10.23 -13.28 -3.16
N VAL A 58 -9.07 -12.63 -3.09
CA VAL A 58 -8.92 -11.19 -3.32
C VAL A 58 -7.64 -10.88 -4.08
N HIS A 59 -7.77 -10.14 -5.17
CA HIS A 59 -6.62 -9.70 -5.97
C HIS A 59 -5.60 -8.89 -5.13
N SER A 60 -4.31 -9.20 -5.26
CA SER A 60 -3.22 -8.63 -4.44
C SER A 60 -3.18 -7.10 -4.43
N ASP A 61 -3.57 -6.46 -5.53
CA ASP A 61 -3.69 -5.00 -5.64
C ASP A 61 -4.65 -4.41 -4.59
N ARG A 62 -5.78 -5.07 -4.34
CA ARG A 62 -6.75 -4.64 -3.31
C ARG A 62 -6.14 -4.76 -1.92
N LEU A 63 -5.30 -5.77 -1.68
CA LEU A 63 -4.63 -5.96 -0.40
C LEU A 63 -3.58 -4.87 -0.15
N ILE A 64 -2.87 -4.42 -1.19
CA ILE A 64 -1.95 -3.28 -1.11
C ILE A 64 -2.72 -1.98 -0.82
N TYR A 65 -3.87 -1.74 -1.47
CA TYR A 65 -4.71 -0.59 -1.13
C TYR A 65 -5.27 -0.68 0.29
N CYS A 66 -5.69 -1.86 0.76
CA CYS A 66 -6.10 -2.05 2.16
C CYS A 66 -4.98 -1.66 3.12
N LEU A 67 -3.76 -2.12 2.84
CA LEU A 67 -2.58 -1.78 3.64
C LEU A 67 -2.37 -0.26 3.68
N ALA A 68 -2.44 0.42 2.53
CA ALA A 68 -2.36 1.87 2.47
C ALA A 68 -3.52 2.55 3.26
N GLY A 69 -4.75 2.01 3.19
CA GLY A 69 -5.90 2.51 3.94
C GLY A 69 -5.74 2.42 5.46
N ILE A 70 -5.03 1.40 5.93
CA ILE A 70 -4.63 1.23 7.34
C ILE A 70 -3.50 2.21 7.70
N LEU A 71 -2.43 2.23 6.91
CA LEU A 71 -1.21 2.97 7.22
C LEU A 71 -1.36 4.48 7.07
N PHE A 72 -2.08 4.97 6.06
CA PHE A 72 -2.06 6.39 5.69
C PHE A 72 -3.00 7.23 6.54
N CYS A 73 -2.99 7.10 7.87
CA CYS A 73 -3.87 7.87 8.76
C CYS A 73 -3.08 8.82 9.66
N ALA A 74 -3.73 9.86 10.18
CA ALA A 74 -3.07 10.89 10.99
C ALA A 74 -2.41 10.32 12.27
N SER A 75 -2.98 9.26 12.84
CA SER A 75 -2.45 8.56 14.03
C SER A 75 -1.33 7.57 13.74
N SER A 76 -1.03 7.30 12.47
CA SER A 76 0.07 6.40 12.11
C SER A 76 1.43 7.05 12.42
N PRO A 77 2.48 6.25 12.64
CA PRO A 77 3.82 6.79 12.77
C PRO A 77 4.29 7.44 11.46
N HIS A 78 5.23 8.37 11.57
CA HIS A 78 6.04 8.80 10.43
C HIS A 78 6.73 7.57 9.79
N PRO A 79 6.76 7.42 8.45
CA PRO A 79 6.46 8.42 7.42
C PRO A 79 5.00 8.47 6.97
N PHE A 80 4.12 7.65 7.54
CA PHE A 80 2.76 7.51 7.05
C PHE A 80 1.82 8.56 7.62
N GLY A 81 1.83 8.73 8.94
CA GLY A 81 0.96 9.70 9.59
C GLY A 81 1.56 11.09 9.69
N GLY A 82 0.98 11.90 10.57
CA GLY A 82 1.33 13.31 10.70
C GLY A 82 0.09 14.16 11.00
N SER A 83 0.30 15.46 11.10
CA SER A 83 -0.79 16.41 11.30
C SER A 83 -1.81 16.34 10.16
N LYS A 84 -3.10 16.62 10.44
CA LYS A 84 -4.16 16.64 9.42
C LYS A 84 -3.84 17.58 8.24
N SER A 85 -3.12 18.67 8.49
CA SER A 85 -2.73 19.65 7.47
C SER A 85 -1.51 19.22 6.64
N ARG A 86 -0.67 18.33 7.16
CA ARG A 86 0.54 17.81 6.49
C ARG A 86 0.74 16.33 6.82
N PRO A 87 -0.08 15.43 6.27
CA PRO A 87 0.10 14.00 6.47
C PRO A 87 1.38 13.51 5.79
N GLY A 88 2.11 12.57 6.40
CA GLY A 88 3.37 12.09 5.85
C GLY A 88 3.22 11.35 4.51
N TYR A 89 2.12 10.64 4.31
CA TYR A 89 1.83 9.92 3.05
C TYR A 89 1.69 10.82 1.81
N THR A 90 1.58 12.15 1.96
CA THR A 90 1.50 13.06 0.80
C THR A 90 2.83 13.19 0.06
N SER A 91 3.93 12.64 0.59
CA SER A 91 5.21 12.55 -0.13
C SER A 91 5.20 11.48 -1.23
N TYR A 92 4.21 10.59 -1.25
CA TYR A 92 4.03 9.63 -2.32
C TYR A 92 3.51 10.31 -3.59
N SER A 93 4.20 10.11 -4.71
CA SER A 93 3.86 10.68 -6.04
C SER A 93 3.75 9.62 -7.14
N GLY A 94 3.77 8.33 -6.79
CA GLY A 94 3.72 7.24 -7.76
C GLY A 94 2.32 7.02 -8.33
N THR A 95 2.26 6.42 -9.53
CA THR A 95 1.02 6.19 -10.28
C THR A 95 0.62 4.71 -10.34
N THR A 96 1.42 3.81 -9.76
CA THR A 96 1.15 2.36 -9.81
C THR A 96 1.07 1.76 -8.41
N ILE A 97 0.43 0.60 -8.32
CA ILE A 97 0.29 -0.12 -7.04
C ILE A 97 1.64 -0.70 -6.58
N ARG A 98 2.50 -1.09 -7.53
CA ARG A 98 3.85 -1.55 -7.22
C ARG A 98 4.68 -0.43 -6.59
N THR A 99 4.62 0.77 -7.18
CA THR A 99 5.32 1.95 -6.63
C THR A 99 4.75 2.36 -5.26
N LEU A 100 3.47 2.10 -5.00
CA LEU A 100 2.87 2.33 -3.68
C LEU A 100 3.46 1.40 -2.63
N LEU A 101 3.57 0.10 -2.94
CA LEU A 101 4.23 -0.85 -2.03
C LEU A 101 5.71 -0.52 -1.85
N ASP A 102 6.40 -0.15 -2.93
CA ASP A 102 7.80 0.31 -2.88
C ASP A 102 7.95 1.48 -1.90
N PHE A 103 7.11 2.50 -2.03
CA PHE A 103 7.10 3.67 -1.15
C PHE A 103 6.83 3.30 0.30
N ILE A 104 5.85 2.42 0.57
CA ILE A 104 5.52 1.98 1.92
C ILE A 104 6.75 1.37 2.58
N VAL A 105 7.42 0.45 1.88
CA VAL A 105 8.59 -0.28 2.39
C VAL A 105 9.79 0.64 2.52
N SER A 106 10.19 1.36 1.46
CA SER A 106 11.40 2.18 1.45
C SER A 106 11.32 3.28 2.51
N SER A 107 10.21 4.01 2.56
CA SER A 107 10.04 5.13 3.50
C SER A 107 10.08 4.65 4.95
N SER A 108 9.58 3.44 5.24
CA SER A 108 9.60 2.90 6.60
C SER A 108 10.99 2.57 7.09
N TYR A 109 11.81 2.00 6.22
CA TYR A 109 13.21 1.72 6.53
C TYR A 109 14.06 2.98 6.55
N GLU A 110 13.80 3.95 5.67
CA GLU A 110 14.43 5.27 5.74
C GLU A 110 14.14 5.95 7.08
N ALA A 111 12.89 5.92 7.55
CA ALA A 111 12.51 6.41 8.87
C ALA A 111 13.19 5.61 10.00
N TYR A 112 13.26 4.28 9.89
CA TYR A 112 13.95 3.43 10.87
C TYR A 112 15.43 3.78 11.00
N TRP A 113 16.13 3.95 9.88
CA TRP A 113 17.55 4.27 9.88
C TRP A 113 17.84 5.72 10.28
N SER A 114 16.98 6.66 9.87
CA SER A 114 17.14 8.09 10.18
C SER A 114 16.80 8.44 11.62
N CYS A 115 15.69 7.89 12.14
CA CYS A 115 15.17 8.24 13.46
C CYS A 115 15.51 7.21 14.55
N ARG A 116 16.12 6.07 14.20
CA ARG A 116 16.44 4.95 15.11
C ARG A 116 15.22 4.36 15.84
N GLY A 117 14.02 4.57 15.29
CA GLY A 117 12.76 4.07 15.83
C GLY A 117 12.15 3.00 14.93
N ARG A 118 11.66 1.91 15.51
CA ARG A 118 11.03 0.78 14.80
C ARG A 118 9.53 0.97 14.51
N HIS A 119 8.95 2.09 14.91
CA HIS A 119 7.49 2.30 14.85
C HIS A 119 6.91 2.19 13.44
N SER A 120 7.59 2.70 12.41
CA SER A 120 7.16 2.57 11.00
C SER A 120 7.17 1.11 10.54
N ILE A 121 8.21 0.36 10.89
CA ILE A 121 8.38 -1.06 10.59
C ILE A 121 7.28 -1.87 11.28
N ASP A 122 7.06 -1.64 12.58
CA ASP A 122 5.99 -2.29 13.34
C ASP A 122 4.61 -1.97 12.76
N ALA A 123 4.40 -0.74 12.29
CA ALA A 123 3.14 -0.36 11.64
C ALA A 123 2.91 -1.12 10.33
N ILE A 124 3.93 -1.32 9.49
CA ILE A 124 3.81 -2.18 8.29
C ILE A 124 3.40 -3.59 8.70
N ILE A 125 4.09 -4.19 9.66
CA ILE A 125 3.84 -5.58 10.07
C ILE A 125 2.42 -5.74 10.58
N ASN A 126 2.02 -4.88 11.51
CA ASN A 126 0.67 -4.88 12.06
C ASN A 126 -0.37 -4.61 10.98
N GLY A 127 -0.07 -3.73 10.01
CA GLY A 127 -0.93 -3.45 8.88
C GLY A 127 -1.11 -4.66 7.96
N VAL A 128 -0.03 -5.30 7.53
CA VAL A 128 -0.06 -6.48 6.66
C VAL A 128 -0.79 -7.63 7.33
N ASN A 129 -0.44 -7.94 8.59
CA ASN A 129 -1.09 -9.00 9.35
C ASN A 129 -2.59 -8.73 9.54
N ARG A 130 -2.95 -7.48 9.84
CA ARG A 130 -4.37 -7.09 9.90
C ARG A 130 -5.07 -7.23 8.55
N VAL A 131 -4.43 -6.95 7.42
CA VAL A 131 -5.02 -7.20 6.09
C VAL A 131 -5.28 -8.68 5.90
N LEU A 132 -4.34 -9.55 6.29
CA LEU A 132 -4.51 -11.01 6.21
C LEU A 132 -5.68 -11.48 7.10
N ASP A 133 -5.73 -11.03 8.35
CA ASP A 133 -6.80 -11.37 9.31
C ASP A 133 -8.20 -10.94 8.83
N LEU A 134 -8.31 -9.81 8.12
CA LEU A 134 -9.58 -9.35 7.57
C LEU A 134 -10.11 -10.26 6.46
N HIS A 135 -9.22 -10.98 5.78
CA HIS A 135 -9.54 -11.87 4.68
C HIS A 135 -9.61 -13.34 5.10
N ASP A 136 -9.06 -13.68 6.27
CA ASP A 136 -9.23 -14.99 6.85
C ASP A 136 -10.72 -15.27 7.14
N GLY A 137 -11.27 -16.26 6.44
CA GLY A 137 -12.68 -16.64 6.51
C GLY A 137 -13.69 -15.67 5.87
N GLY A 138 -13.25 -14.63 5.14
CA GLY A 138 -14.13 -13.75 4.34
C GLY A 138 -15.14 -12.91 5.13
N LYS A 139 -15.00 -12.80 6.46
CA LYS A 139 -16.04 -12.25 7.35
C LYS A 139 -16.18 -10.73 7.32
N ASN A 140 -15.19 -9.99 6.81
CA ASN A 140 -15.11 -8.53 6.95
C ASN A 140 -15.11 -7.76 5.61
N LYS A 141 -15.84 -8.24 4.60
CA LYS A 141 -15.90 -7.63 3.26
C LYS A 141 -16.14 -6.10 3.28
N ARG A 142 -17.12 -5.63 4.07
CA ARG A 142 -17.44 -4.18 4.16
C ARG A 142 -16.24 -3.36 4.64
N LEU A 143 -15.53 -3.85 5.66
CA LEU A 143 -14.36 -3.15 6.21
C LEU A 143 -13.19 -3.19 5.22
N THR A 144 -13.00 -4.31 4.52
CA THR A 144 -12.04 -4.41 3.42
C THR A 144 -12.33 -3.36 2.34
N ASP A 145 -13.57 -3.27 1.86
CA ASP A 145 -13.96 -2.32 0.81
C ASP A 145 -13.72 -0.87 1.23
N GLU A 146 -14.06 -0.54 2.49
CA GLU A 146 -13.77 0.78 3.07
C GLU A 146 -12.26 1.08 3.07
N LEU A 147 -11.44 0.11 3.47
CA LEU A 147 -9.98 0.26 3.51
C LEU A 147 -9.37 0.39 2.12
N VAL A 148 -9.86 -0.36 1.13
CA VAL A 148 -9.44 -0.21 -0.28
C VAL A 148 -9.72 1.21 -0.74
N LEU A 149 -10.96 1.69 -0.58
CA LEU A 149 -11.35 3.02 -1.06
C LEU A 149 -10.53 4.12 -0.37
N LYS A 150 -10.33 3.99 0.94
CA LYS A 150 -9.49 4.90 1.72
C LYS A 150 -8.03 4.90 1.26
N GLY A 151 -7.48 3.73 0.95
CA GLY A 151 -6.14 3.58 0.41
C GLY A 151 -5.99 4.24 -0.96
N MET A 152 -6.93 3.98 -1.87
CA MET A 152 -6.97 4.58 -3.21
C MET A 152 -7.02 6.12 -3.13
N ASN A 153 -7.95 6.66 -2.34
CA ASN A 153 -8.13 8.10 -2.17
C ASN A 153 -6.89 8.80 -1.61
N ARG A 154 -6.15 8.14 -0.72
CA ARG A 154 -4.96 8.74 -0.08
C ARG A 154 -3.68 8.56 -0.89
N ALA A 155 -3.54 7.42 -1.56
CA ALA A 155 -2.41 7.18 -2.44
C ALA A 155 -2.48 8.01 -3.72
N SER A 156 -3.61 8.65 -4.03
CA SER A 156 -3.81 9.47 -5.24
C SER A 156 -3.42 8.74 -6.53
N VAL A 157 -3.50 7.40 -6.53
CA VAL A 157 -3.25 6.59 -7.71
C VAL A 157 -4.38 6.90 -8.67
N LYS A 158 -4.08 7.72 -9.70
CA LYS A 158 -5.08 8.17 -10.66
C LYS A 158 -5.76 6.94 -11.28
N VAL A 159 -7.06 6.90 -11.09
CA VAL A 159 -8.05 5.91 -11.57
C VAL A 159 -8.08 5.78 -13.11
N SER A 160 -7.21 6.47 -13.86
CA SER A 160 -7.10 6.31 -15.31
C SER A 160 -6.59 4.92 -15.74
N VAL A 161 -6.07 4.12 -14.80
CA VAL A 161 -5.73 2.69 -15.02
C VAL A 161 -6.41 1.84 -13.95
N ILE A 162 -7.75 1.90 -13.86
CA ILE A 162 -8.50 0.92 -13.06
C ILE A 162 -8.43 -0.43 -13.79
N SER A 163 -7.67 -1.35 -13.20
CA SER A 163 -7.78 -2.78 -13.50
C SER A 163 -9.24 -3.21 -13.31
N THR A 164 -9.82 -3.91 -14.29
CA THR A 164 -11.23 -4.33 -14.37
C THR A 164 -11.75 -5.03 -13.10
N HIS A 165 -10.85 -5.58 -12.27
CA HIS A 165 -11.14 -6.24 -11.00
C HIS A 165 -11.50 -5.30 -9.83
N LEU A 166 -11.46 -3.98 -10.03
CA LEU A 166 -11.78 -2.96 -9.01
C LEU A 166 -13.20 -2.35 -9.18
N GLN A 167 -14.00 -2.87 -10.11
CA GLN A 167 -15.38 -2.38 -10.32
C GLN A 167 -16.26 -2.70 -9.11
N TYR A 168 -16.72 -1.64 -8.43
CA TYR A 168 -17.64 -1.70 -7.31
C TYR A 168 -19.08 -1.68 -7.84
N THR A 169 -19.85 -2.74 -7.57
CA THR A 169 -21.31 -2.78 -7.78
C THR A 169 -22.01 -2.63 -6.44
N GLY A 170 -22.13 -1.39 -5.96
CA GLY A 170 -22.94 -1.05 -4.79
C GLY A 170 -23.99 -0.02 -5.16
N VAL A 171 -25.26 -0.38 -4.94
CA VAL A 171 -26.46 0.38 -5.28
C VAL A 171 -26.91 1.20 -4.05
N ASN A 172 -27.48 2.39 -4.33
CA ASN A 172 -28.19 3.37 -3.48
C ASN A 172 -27.34 4.40 -2.70
N GLU A 173 -27.40 5.69 -3.07
CA GLU A 173 -28.47 6.71 -2.98
C GLU A 173 -28.34 7.50 -1.67
N GLU A 174 -27.45 8.50 -1.69
CA GLU A 174 -27.66 9.88 -1.24
C GLU A 174 -26.31 10.61 -1.25
N GLU A 175 -26.23 11.65 -2.08
CA GLU A 175 -25.20 12.69 -2.18
C GLU A 175 -23.74 12.30 -1.86
N LEU A 176 -23.06 11.81 -2.89
CA LEU A 176 -21.63 12.09 -3.10
C LEU A 176 -21.39 12.04 -4.60
N THR A 177 -21.10 13.20 -5.19
CA THR A 177 -20.73 13.33 -6.61
C THR A 177 -19.38 12.65 -6.83
N VAL A 178 -19.40 11.33 -6.91
CA VAL A 178 -18.29 10.50 -7.37
C VAL A 178 -18.50 10.32 -8.86
N VAL A 179 -17.59 10.88 -9.66
CA VAL A 179 -17.57 10.67 -11.11
C VAL A 179 -17.19 9.21 -11.34
N TYR A 180 -18.20 8.36 -11.54
CA TYR A 180 -18.02 6.99 -12.03
C TYR A 180 -18.04 7.03 -13.54
N PHE A 181 -16.97 6.56 -14.17
CA PHE A 181 -17.02 6.20 -15.58
C PHE A 181 -17.75 4.86 -15.67
N THR A 182 -18.92 4.87 -16.29
CA THR A 182 -19.62 3.62 -16.60
C THR A 182 -18.86 2.90 -17.71
N ALA A 183 -18.88 1.56 -17.73
CA ALA A 183 -18.15 0.77 -18.73
C ALA A 183 -18.48 1.11 -20.20
N ARG A 184 -19.58 1.84 -20.45
CA ARG A 184 -19.94 2.38 -21.77
C ARG A 184 -19.09 3.56 -22.22
N GLU A 185 -18.57 4.38 -21.30
CA GLU A 185 -17.76 5.57 -21.64
C GLU A 185 -16.31 5.23 -21.95
N VAL A 186 -15.81 4.07 -21.46
CA VAL A 186 -14.49 3.56 -21.82
C VAL A 186 -14.48 3.06 -23.28
N GLN A 187 -15.57 2.46 -23.75
CA GLN A 187 -15.66 1.99 -25.13
C GLN A 187 -15.70 3.15 -26.14
N GLN A 188 -16.41 4.25 -25.81
CA GLN A 188 -16.46 5.43 -26.69
C GLN A 188 -15.11 6.16 -26.82
N ASN A 189 -14.27 6.16 -25.78
CA ASN A 189 -12.93 6.74 -25.86
C ASN A 189 -11.96 5.89 -26.70
N VAL A 190 -12.04 4.56 -26.62
CA VAL A 190 -11.23 3.65 -27.45
C VAL A 190 -11.64 3.73 -28.92
N ASP A 191 -12.95 3.83 -29.19
CA ASP A 191 -13.45 3.96 -30.56
C ASP A 191 -13.05 5.33 -31.17
N SER A 192 -13.01 6.40 -30.36
CA SER A 192 -12.60 7.74 -30.82
C SER A 192 -11.09 7.91 -31.10
N GLU A 193 -10.21 7.15 -30.42
CA GLU A 193 -8.77 7.14 -30.74
C GLU A 193 -8.46 6.31 -31.99
N SER A 194 -9.24 5.25 -32.27
CA SER A 194 -9.13 4.47 -33.51
C SER A 194 -9.55 5.28 -34.75
N ASP A 195 -10.57 6.13 -34.63
CA ASP A 195 -11.05 7.02 -35.71
C ASP A 195 -10.09 8.20 -35.99
N PHE A 196 -9.29 8.61 -35.00
CA PHE A 196 -8.26 9.63 -35.18
C PHE A 196 -7.01 9.08 -35.89
N ALA A 197 -6.62 7.84 -35.58
CA ALA A 197 -5.52 7.14 -36.26
C ALA A 197 -5.85 6.79 -37.72
N ALA A 198 -7.12 6.55 -38.05
CA ALA A 198 -7.57 6.29 -39.42
C ALA A 198 -7.66 7.55 -40.31
N LYS A 199 -7.72 8.75 -39.73
CA LYS A 199 -7.73 10.03 -40.47
C LYS A 199 -6.34 10.64 -40.73
N LEU A 200 -5.28 9.97 -40.27
CA LEU A 200 -3.89 10.41 -40.40
C LEU A 200 -3.05 9.54 -41.35
N ASN A 201 -3.70 8.65 -42.12
CA ASN A 201 -3.10 7.94 -43.26
C ASN A 201 -3.81 8.31 -44.56
#